data_AF-A0A6C2U5E6-F1
#
_entry.id   AF-A0A6C2U5E6-F1
#
_cell.length_a   1.000
_cell.length_b   1.000
_cell.length_c   1.000
_cell.angle_alpha   90.00
_cell.angle_beta   90.00
_cell.angle_gamma   90.00
#
_symmetry.space_group_name_H-M   'P 1'
#
loop_
_entity.id
_entity.type
_entity.pdbx_description
1 polymer ?
#
loop_
_entity_poly.entity_id
_entity_poly.type
_entity_poly.pdbx_seq_one_letter_code
_entity_poly.pdbx_strand_id
1 'polypeptide(L)'
;MSECFGVKIEAEGLNEARLEDVRDALCAEWDIEEDEIHFEPRPKRTANMVAMTTGGPCAMETEIEFTDRIAQAIWEANGRYCPVRISIEEDANVRVFCERDYQRIFNRNAT
;
A
#
# COMPACT_ATOMS: atom_id res chain seq x y z
N MET A 1 10.27 2.05 24.69
CA MET A 1 11.13 1.64 23.57
C MET A 1 10.41 2.13 22.33
N SER A 2 11.05 2.96 21.50
CA SER A 2 10.46 3.39 20.23
C SER A 2 10.56 2.17 19.31
N GLU A 3 9.42 1.65 18.86
CA GLU A 3 9.40 0.69 17.76
C GLU A 3 9.74 1.50 16.50
N CYS A 4 10.96 1.32 15.99
CA CYS A 4 11.36 1.95 14.73
C CYS A 4 10.60 1.25 13.61
N PHE A 5 9.50 1.83 13.15
CA PHE A 5 8.76 1.35 11.98
C PHE A 5 9.52 1.75 10.72
N GLY A 6 9.87 0.77 9.89
CA GLY A 6 10.57 1.00 8.63
C GLY A 6 9.65 1.66 7.61
N VAL A 7 8.40 1.19 7.53
CA VAL A 7 7.40 1.72 6.60
C VAL A 7 5.98 1.51 7.13
N LYS A 8 5.11 2.50 6.86
CA LYS A 8 3.67 2.48 7.15
C LYS A 8 2.89 2.69 5.85
N ILE A 9 1.88 1.87 5.61
CA ILE A 9 0.93 1.99 4.49
C ILE A 9 -0.45 2.29 5.06
N GLU A 10 -1.14 3.26 4.47
CA GLU A 10 -2.53 3.59 4.74
C GLU A 10 -3.30 3.60 3.42
N ALA A 11 -4.43 2.88 3.34
CA ALA A 11 -5.31 2.91 2.19
C ALA A 11 -6.76 3.14 2.62
N GLU A 12 -7.50 3.93 1.85
CA GLU A 12 -8.89 4.29 2.15
C GLU A 12 -9.84 3.86 1.05
N GLY A 13 -11.05 3.44 1.41
CA GLY A 13 -12.09 3.14 0.42
C GLY A 13 -11.82 1.84 -0.37
N LEU A 14 -11.06 0.90 0.19
CA LEU A 14 -10.83 -0.43 -0.38
C LEU A 14 -12.15 -1.16 -0.62
N ASN A 15 -12.19 -2.00 -1.63
CA ASN A 15 -13.32 -2.87 -1.93
C ASN A 15 -13.36 -4.01 -0.91
N GLU A 16 -14.42 -4.05 -0.09
CA GLU A 16 -14.57 -5.06 0.96
C GLU A 16 -14.56 -6.49 0.42
N ALA A 17 -15.00 -6.69 -0.83
CA ALA A 17 -14.98 -8.00 -1.47
C ALA A 17 -13.58 -8.47 -1.91
N ARG A 18 -12.55 -7.63 -1.80
CA ARG A 18 -11.17 -7.91 -2.26
C ARG A 18 -10.11 -7.66 -1.18
N LEU A 19 -10.50 -7.60 0.09
CA LEU A 19 -9.52 -7.35 1.17
C LEU A 19 -8.52 -8.50 1.31
N GLU A 20 -8.95 -9.74 1.10
CA GLU A 20 -8.05 -10.90 1.06
C GLU A 20 -7.06 -10.79 -0.10
N ASP A 21 -7.53 -10.48 -1.32
CA ASP A 21 -6.64 -10.22 -2.47
C ASP A 21 -5.58 -9.14 -2.16
N VAL A 22 -6.00 -8.05 -1.49
CA VAL A 22 -5.09 -6.93 -1.12
C VAL A 22 -4.08 -7.37 -0.06
N ARG A 23 -4.49 -8.18 0.92
CA ARG A 23 -3.59 -8.76 1.92
C ARG A 23 -2.55 -9.65 1.24
N ASP A 24 -3.01 -10.60 0.42
CA ASP A 24 -2.14 -11.55 -0.27
C ASP A 24 -1.14 -10.85 -1.18
N ALA A 25 -1.59 -9.81 -1.90
CA ALA A 25 -0.72 -9.00 -2.75
C ALA A 25 0.33 -8.25 -1.94
N LEU A 26 -0.03 -7.70 -0.77
CA LEU A 26 0.95 -7.04 0.09
C LEU A 26 1.97 -8.03 0.65
N CYS A 27 1.53 -9.17 1.19
CA CYS A 27 2.42 -10.22 1.71
C CYS A 27 3.32 -10.84 0.63
N ALA A 28 2.86 -10.89 -0.63
CA ALA A 28 3.66 -11.40 -1.74
C ALA A 28 4.66 -10.35 -2.26
N GLU A 29 4.24 -9.09 -2.35
CA GLU A 29 5.05 -7.99 -2.87
C GLU A 29 6.08 -7.49 -1.86
N TRP A 30 5.75 -7.64 -0.59
CA TRP A 30 6.52 -7.16 0.53
C TRP A 30 6.43 -8.21 1.63
N ASP A 31 7.55 -8.59 2.22
CA ASP A 31 7.63 -9.63 3.25
C ASP A 31 7.04 -9.14 4.60
N ILE A 32 5.78 -8.71 4.55
CA ILE A 32 4.96 -8.22 5.65
C ILE A 32 4.12 -9.38 6.17
N GLU A 33 4.08 -9.55 7.48
CA GLU A 33 3.27 -10.61 8.09
C GLU A 33 1.78 -10.25 8.01
N GLU A 34 0.91 -11.26 7.88
CA GLU A 34 -0.53 -11.01 7.73
C GLU A 34 -1.15 -10.27 8.92
N ASP A 35 -0.61 -10.46 10.12
CA ASP A 35 -1.05 -9.82 11.36
C ASP A 35 -0.57 -8.37 11.49
N GLU A 36 0.42 -7.96 10.69
CA GLU A 36 0.85 -6.58 10.52
C GLU A 36 -0.11 -5.76 9.61
N ILE A 37 -1.11 -6.42 8.98
CA ILE A 37 -2.10 -5.79 8.12
C ILE A 37 -3.47 -5.73 8.82
N HIS A 38 -3.91 -4.51 9.14
CA HIS A 38 -5.18 -4.26 9.79
C HIS A 38 -6.19 -3.61 8.84
N PHE A 39 -7.40 -4.16 8.79
CA PHE A 39 -8.52 -3.58 8.05
C PHE A 39 -9.60 -3.06 9.00
N GLU A 40 -10.04 -1.83 8.76
CA GLU A 40 -11.14 -1.21 9.46
C GLU A 40 -12.36 -1.09 8.53
N PRO A 41 -13.49 -1.73 8.83
CA PRO A 41 -14.70 -1.60 8.01
C PRO A 41 -15.24 -0.17 8.04
N ARG A 42 -15.75 0.31 6.90
CA ARG A 42 -16.34 1.63 6.71
C ARG A 42 -17.73 1.52 6.06
N PRO A 43 -18.59 2.56 6.16
CA PRO A 43 -19.87 2.57 5.48
C PRO A 43 -19.73 2.39 3.97
N LYS A 44 -20.78 1.90 3.30
CA LYS A 44 -20.85 1.71 1.83
C LYS A 44 -19.97 0.59 1.24
N ARG A 45 -19.75 -0.49 2.01
CA ARG A 45 -18.97 -1.67 1.57
C ARG A 45 -17.54 -1.33 1.18
N THR A 46 -16.92 -0.49 2.01
CA THR A 46 -15.51 -0.17 1.86
C THR A 46 -14.77 -0.43 3.15
N ALA A 47 -13.45 -0.56 3.08
CA ALA A 47 -12.60 -0.62 4.26
C ALA A 47 -11.44 0.36 4.15
N ASN A 48 -10.90 0.73 5.31
CA ASN A 48 -9.58 1.33 5.40
C ASN A 48 -8.58 0.24 5.79
N MET A 49 -7.32 0.43 5.42
CA MET A 49 -6.24 -0.47 5.75
C MET A 49 -5.10 0.34 6.36
N VAL A 50 -4.48 -0.23 7.39
CA VAL A 50 -3.20 0.21 7.91
C VAL A 50 -2.30 -1.01 7.94
N ALA A 51 -1.12 -0.91 7.34
CA ALA A 51 -0.10 -1.95 7.41
C ALA A 51 1.23 -1.33 7.85
N MET A 52 1.96 -2.01 8.73
CA MET A 52 3.21 -1.49 9.30
C MET A 52 4.23 -2.61 9.32
N THR A 53 5.48 -2.32 8.96
CA THR A 53 6.55 -3.31 9.09
C THR A 53 7.87 -2.63 9.41
N THR A 54 8.82 -3.44 9.88
CA THR A 54 10.20 -3.00 10.15
C THR A 54 11.09 -3.05 8.90
N GLY A 55 10.61 -3.70 7.82
CA GLY A 55 11.27 -3.71 6.51
C GLY A 55 11.22 -2.35 5.80
N GLY A 56 12.08 -2.19 4.78
CA GLY A 56 12.16 -0.98 3.96
C GLY A 56 12.60 -1.29 2.53
N PRO A 57 12.86 -0.27 1.71
CA PRO A 57 13.31 -0.45 0.33
C PRO A 57 14.55 -1.34 0.24
N CYS A 58 14.60 -2.22 -0.76
CA CYS A 58 15.81 -2.98 -1.07
C CYS A 58 16.96 -2.03 -1.43
N ALA A 59 18.21 -2.40 -1.11
CA ALA A 59 19.39 -1.57 -1.40
C ALA A 59 19.62 -1.22 -2.88
N MET A 60 18.88 -1.85 -3.81
CA MET A 60 18.95 -1.61 -5.24
C MET A 60 17.74 -0.83 -5.80
N GLU A 61 16.71 -0.56 -5.01
CA GLU A 61 15.53 0.20 -5.44
C GLU A 61 15.51 1.58 -4.78
N THR A 62 15.00 2.58 -5.49
CA THR A 62 14.73 3.89 -4.90
C THR A 62 13.43 3.84 -4.08
N GLU A 63 13.29 4.73 -3.09
CA GLU A 63 12.02 4.92 -2.36
C GLU A 63 10.83 5.18 -3.29
N ILE A 64 11.08 5.85 -4.41
CA ILE A 64 10.06 6.15 -5.42
C ILE A 64 9.58 4.87 -6.10
N GLU A 65 10.50 4.01 -6.51
CA GLU A 65 10.17 2.72 -7.15
C GLU A 65 9.47 1.79 -6.16
N PHE A 66 9.98 1.71 -4.93
CA PHE A 66 9.36 0.95 -3.84
C PHE A 66 7.91 1.38 -3.61
N THR A 67 7.68 2.68 -3.38
CA THR A 67 6.33 3.20 -3.11
C THR A 67 5.40 3.08 -4.31
N ASP A 68 5.88 3.28 -5.55
CA ASP A 68 5.10 3.07 -6.77
C ASP A 68 4.65 1.60 -6.91
N ARG A 69 5.55 0.66 -6.64
CA ARG A 69 5.31 -0.79 -6.70
C ARG A 69 4.27 -1.25 -5.69
N ILE A 70 4.37 -0.79 -4.44
CA ILE A 70 3.39 -1.07 -3.39
C ILE A 70 2.01 -0.49 -3.75
N ALA A 71 1.94 0.77 -4.18
CA ALA A 71 0.67 1.39 -4.56
C ALA A 71 0.02 0.64 -5.74
N GLN A 72 0.82 0.22 -6.72
CA GLN A 72 0.36 -0.60 -7.84
C GLN A 72 -0.23 -1.93 -7.37
N ALA A 73 0.48 -2.69 -6.52
CA ALA A 73 0.01 -3.97 -6.01
C ALA A 73 -1.33 -3.85 -5.28
N ILE A 74 -1.47 -2.82 -4.43
CA ILE A 74 -2.75 -2.53 -3.74
C ILE A 74 -3.85 -2.28 -4.75
N TRP A 75 -3.61 -1.48 -5.78
CA TRP A 75 -4.64 -1.14 -6.76
C TRP A 75 -5.04 -2.30 -7.68
N GLU A 76 -4.09 -3.12 -8.12
CA GLU A 76 -4.35 -4.33 -8.91
C GLU A 76 -5.21 -5.32 -8.12
N ALA A 77 -4.84 -5.56 -6.86
CA ALA A 77 -5.58 -6.42 -5.95
C ALA A 77 -6.94 -5.82 -5.56
N ASN A 78 -7.04 -4.50 -5.36
CA ASN A 78 -8.30 -3.83 -5.03
C ASN A 78 -9.25 -3.75 -6.25
N GLY A 79 -8.71 -3.80 -7.48
CA GLY A 79 -9.45 -3.74 -8.74
C GLY A 79 -10.07 -2.38 -9.07
N ARG A 80 -9.73 -1.35 -8.31
CA ARG A 80 -10.14 0.03 -8.53
C ARG A 80 -9.18 0.98 -7.83
N TYR A 81 -9.22 2.24 -8.24
CA TYR A 81 -8.54 3.30 -7.52
C TYR A 81 -8.99 3.38 -6.05
N CYS A 82 -8.01 3.54 -5.17
CA CYS A 82 -8.18 3.96 -3.78
C CYS A 82 -7.04 4.93 -3.41
N PRO A 83 -7.27 5.96 -2.58
CA PRO A 83 -6.17 6.73 -2.00
C PRO A 83 -5.23 5.81 -1.22
N VAL A 84 -3.93 5.94 -1.47
CA VAL A 84 -2.87 5.23 -0.75
C VAL A 84 -1.86 6.25 -0.24
N ARG A 85 -1.42 6.10 1.01
CA ARG A 85 -0.37 6.89 1.63
C ARG A 85 0.69 5.92 2.16
N ILE A 86 1.95 6.18 1.83
CA ILE A 86 3.07 5.36 2.27
C ILE A 86 4.09 6.27 2.94
N SER A 87 4.47 5.96 4.18
CA SER A 87 5.52 6.64 4.93
C SER A 87 6.69 5.70 5.12
N ILE A 88 7.92 6.15 4.84
CA ILE A 88 9.17 5.43 5.10
C ILE A 88 9.94 6.18 6.20
N GLU A 89 10.55 5.45 7.13
CA GLU A 89 11.37 5.96 8.24
C GLU A 89 10.67 7.08 9.05
N GLU A 90 9.76 6.69 9.97
CA GLU A 90 9.06 7.61 10.89
C GLU A 90 8.54 8.92 10.24
N ASP A 91 7.79 8.80 9.14
CA ASP A 91 7.17 9.93 8.42
C ASP A 91 8.14 10.94 7.80
N ALA A 92 9.44 10.63 7.71
CA ALA A 92 10.39 11.49 7.00
C ALA A 92 10.09 11.55 5.49
N ASN A 93 9.73 10.40 4.90
CA ASN A 93 9.44 10.27 3.47
C ASN A 93 8.01 9.79 3.27
N VAL A 94 7.09 10.75 3.19
CA VAL A 94 5.66 10.50 2.97
C VAL A 94 5.31 10.68 1.50
N ARG A 95 4.68 9.66 0.91
CA ARG A 95 4.11 9.73 -0.42
C ARG A 95 2.62 9.46 -0.41
N VAL A 96 1.86 10.38 -1.01
CA VAL A 96 0.40 10.27 -1.16
C VAL A 96 0.09 10.06 -2.62
N PHE A 97 -0.58 8.96 -2.93
CA PHE A 97 -0.97 8.56 -4.26
C PHE A 97 -2.41 8.98 -4.54
N CYS A 98 -2.58 9.74 -5.62
CA CYS A 98 -3.89 10.20 -6.07
C CYS A 98 -4.34 9.48 -7.35
N GLU A 99 -5.54 9.81 -7.83
CA GLU A 99 -6.11 9.20 -9.03
C GLU A 99 -5.24 9.44 -10.28
N ARG A 100 -4.51 10.56 -10.34
CA ARG A 100 -3.56 10.81 -11.44
C ARG A 100 -2.38 9.83 -11.41
N ASP A 101 -1.91 9.47 -10.23
CA ASP A 101 -0.83 8.49 -10.07
C ASP A 101 -1.32 7.10 -10.46
N TYR A 102 -2.54 6.74 -10.06
CA TYR A 102 -3.20 5.51 -10.50
C TYR A 102 -3.27 5.42 -12.02
N GLN A 103 -3.77 6.47 -12.69
CA GLN A 103 -3.84 6.51 -14.14
C GLN A 103 -2.44 6.42 -14.78
N ARG A 104 -1.45 7.14 -14.24
CA ARG A 104 -0.07 7.13 -14.74
C ARG A 104 0.57 5.74 -14.65
N ILE A 105 0.37 5.05 -13.54
CA ILE A 105 0.96 3.74 -13.26
C ILE A 105 0.23 2.66 -14.07
N PHE A 106 -1.10 2.63 -14.09
CA PHE A 106 -1.86 1.64 -14.88
C PHE A 106 -1.73 1.84 -16.39
N ASN A 107 -1.63 3.08 -16.89
CA ASN A 107 -1.46 3.33 -18.33
C ASN A 107 -0.06 2.97 -18.84
N ARG A 108 0.95 2.82 -17.97
CA ARG A 108 2.28 2.34 -18.37
C ARG A 108 2.30 0.85 -18.74
N ASN A 109 1.39 0.07 -18.17
CA ASN A 109 1.31 -1.38 -18.39
C ASN A 109 0.35 -1.78 -19.53
N ALA A 110 -0.26 -0.80 -20.20
CA ALA A 110 -1.22 -1.02 -21.29
C ALA A 110 -0.59 -0.96 -22.70
N THR A 111 0.74 -0.98 -22.80
CA THR A 111 1.53 -0.95 -24.05
C THR A 111 2.44 -2.15 -24.12
#